data_AF-A0A929BHY0-F1
#
_entry.id   AF-A0A929BHY0-F1
#
_cell.length_a   1.000
_cell.length_b   1.000
_cell.length_c   1.000
_cell.angle_alpha   90.00
_cell.angle_beta   90.00
_cell.angle_gamma   90.00
#
_symmetry.space_group_name_H-M   'P 1'
#
loop_
_entity.id
_entity.type
_entity.pdbx_description
1 polymer ?
#
loop_
_entity_poly.entity_id
_entity_poly.type
_entity_poly.pdbx_seq_one_letter_code
_entity_poly.pdbx_strand_id
1 'polypeptide(L)'
;MLLSIIACNQNAKKGNCEDENQIKKSGKLEVKAEIEKWKKELLEKKLIGNPCYFRKTHDSTDCINWYENNPDQQDGLPFDDKMIKSVCHDFNNDKKEDFLLYFMSENCTGHNGGAKTYATIIYSNNISNSDLMNEIIRAILSEYKQMMRVDKNLKEITDAYLESTTTIDAYKNGIIGQFRLYTKEDPHCCPSYTGNYTYQVENKSMMIEISKK
;
A
#
# COMPACT_ATOMS: atom_id res chain seq x y z
N MET A 1 -8.51 -35.14 -40.20
CA MET A 1 -8.61 -34.56 -38.85
C MET A 1 -7.87 -33.24 -38.85
N LEU A 2 -8.62 -32.13 -38.84
CA LEU A 2 -8.09 -30.77 -38.72
C LEU A 2 -7.85 -30.47 -37.24
N LEU A 3 -6.60 -30.22 -36.86
CA LEU A 3 -6.23 -29.69 -35.55
C LEU A 3 -5.85 -28.22 -35.73
N SER A 4 -6.79 -27.35 -35.40
CA SER A 4 -6.60 -25.92 -35.29
C SER A 4 -5.68 -25.61 -34.10
N ILE A 5 -4.49 -25.06 -34.37
CA ILE A 5 -3.64 -24.46 -33.36
C ILE A 5 -4.12 -23.02 -33.18
N ILE A 6 -4.93 -22.78 -32.16
CA ILE A 6 -5.24 -21.43 -31.68
C ILE A 6 -4.09 -21.02 -30.76
N ALA A 7 -3.16 -20.23 -31.30
CA ALA A 7 -2.16 -19.54 -30.50
C ALA A 7 -2.84 -18.35 -29.78
N CYS A 8 -3.13 -18.51 -28.48
CA CYS A 8 -3.53 -17.39 -27.63
C CYS A 8 -2.31 -16.51 -27.35
N ASN A 9 -2.33 -15.34 -27.97
CA ASN A 9 -1.39 -14.24 -27.82
C ASN A 9 -1.55 -13.62 -26.41
N GLN A 10 -0.67 -13.97 -25.46
CA GLN A 10 -0.63 -13.34 -24.15
C GLN A 10 0.28 -12.10 -24.18
N ASN A 11 -0.25 -10.97 -24.66
CA ASN A 11 0.32 -9.66 -24.39
C ASN A 11 -0.42 -9.03 -23.21
N ALA A 12 -0.09 -9.44 -21.99
CA ALA A 12 -0.43 -8.69 -20.79
C ALA A 12 0.49 -7.46 -20.72
N LYS A 13 0.03 -6.34 -21.30
CA LYS A 13 0.68 -5.04 -21.11
C LYS A 13 0.66 -4.70 -19.62
N LYS A 14 1.85 -4.57 -19.02
CA LYS A 14 2.04 -3.90 -17.73
C LYS A 14 1.68 -2.43 -17.92
N GLY A 15 0.52 -2.01 -17.42
CA GLY A 15 0.08 -0.61 -17.53
C GLY A 15 0.49 0.17 -16.30
N ASN A 16 1.57 0.94 -16.39
CA ASN A 16 1.65 2.19 -15.63
C ASN A 16 0.68 3.17 -16.29
N CYS A 17 -0.09 3.93 -15.52
CA CYS A 17 -1.09 4.86 -16.07
C CYS A 17 -0.46 6.09 -16.76
N GLU A 18 0.88 6.23 -16.78
CA GLU A 18 1.62 7.41 -17.21
C GLU A 18 2.01 7.45 -18.70
N ASP A 19 1.57 6.51 -19.55
CA ASP A 19 1.86 6.59 -21.00
C ASP A 19 1.02 7.71 -21.66
N GLU A 20 1.62 8.91 -21.72
CA GLU A 20 1.08 10.21 -22.14
C GLU A 20 0.60 10.34 -23.62
N ASN A 21 0.27 9.27 -24.34
CA ASN A 21 0.06 9.42 -25.80
C ASN A 21 -1.08 8.67 -26.47
N GLN A 22 -2.22 8.45 -25.79
CA GLN A 22 -3.50 8.16 -26.46
C GLN A 22 -4.71 8.77 -25.74
N ILE A 23 -4.88 10.08 -25.85
CA ILE A 23 -6.10 10.77 -25.41
C ILE A 23 -7.07 10.89 -26.59
N LYS A 24 -8.02 9.97 -26.69
CA LYS A 24 -9.32 10.23 -27.35
C LYS A 24 -10.49 9.58 -26.58
N LYS A 25 -11.26 10.50 -25.98
CA LYS A 25 -12.70 10.52 -25.68
C LYS A 25 -13.27 9.76 -24.46
N SER A 26 -13.94 10.59 -23.66
CA SER A 26 -14.96 10.40 -22.61
C SER A 26 -14.53 9.83 -21.26
N GLY A 27 -14.66 10.67 -20.21
CA GLY A 27 -14.78 10.25 -18.81
C GLY A 27 -13.50 9.90 -18.08
N LYS A 28 -12.32 10.16 -18.66
CA LYS A 28 -11.05 9.76 -18.04
C LYS A 28 -10.73 10.68 -16.86
N LEU A 29 -10.92 10.17 -15.64
CA LEU A 29 -10.28 10.67 -14.43
C LEU A 29 -8.79 10.85 -14.73
N GLU A 30 -8.29 12.06 -14.54
CA GLU A 30 -6.88 12.35 -14.72
C GLU A 30 -6.14 11.91 -13.46
N VAL A 31 -5.31 10.86 -13.57
CA VAL A 31 -4.57 10.28 -12.43
C VAL A 31 -3.82 11.34 -11.62
N LYS A 32 -3.19 12.31 -12.30
CA LYS A 32 -2.50 13.44 -11.66
C LYS A 32 -3.45 14.27 -10.80
N ALA A 33 -4.64 14.58 -11.28
CA ALA A 33 -5.64 15.35 -10.52
C ALA A 33 -6.16 14.58 -9.29
N GLU A 34 -6.36 13.26 -9.42
CA GLU A 34 -6.75 12.43 -8.29
C GLU A 34 -5.62 12.25 -7.26
N ILE A 35 -4.36 12.19 -7.69
CA ILE A 35 -3.20 12.22 -6.78
C ILE A 35 -3.20 13.52 -5.98
N GLU A 36 -3.32 14.69 -6.62
CA GLU A 36 -3.34 15.98 -5.91
C GLU A 36 -4.49 16.08 -4.91
N LYS A 37 -5.70 15.68 -5.33
CA LYS A 37 -6.87 15.64 -4.47
C LYS A 37 -6.67 14.72 -3.28
N TRP A 38 -6.13 13.51 -3.50
CA TRP A 38 -5.90 12.55 -2.44
C TRP A 38 -4.84 13.01 -1.43
N LYS A 39 -3.73 13.61 -1.90
CA LYS A 39 -2.72 14.24 -1.02
C LYS A 39 -3.38 15.27 -0.10
N LYS A 40 -4.18 16.18 -0.67
CA LYS A 40 -4.91 17.19 0.09
C LYS A 40 -5.85 16.58 1.12
N GLU A 41 -6.59 15.53 0.76
CA GLU A 41 -7.46 14.82 1.72
C GLU A 41 -6.69 14.20 2.88
N LEU A 42 -5.53 13.58 2.63
CA LEU A 42 -4.68 12.99 3.67
C LEU A 42 -4.22 14.05 4.69
N LEU A 43 -3.83 15.23 4.20
CA LEU A 43 -3.41 16.38 5.01
C LEU A 43 -4.58 16.97 5.82
N GLU A 44 -5.70 17.26 5.16
CA GLU A 44 -6.88 17.86 5.79
C GLU A 44 -7.48 16.96 6.89
N LYS A 45 -7.50 15.65 6.65
CA LYS A 45 -7.94 14.64 7.62
C LYS A 45 -6.88 14.33 8.69
N LYS A 46 -5.67 14.89 8.58
CA LYS A 46 -4.51 14.60 9.46
C LYS A 46 -4.19 13.11 9.53
N LEU A 47 -4.43 12.39 8.43
CA LEU A 47 -4.09 10.98 8.29
C LEU A 47 -2.61 10.79 7.98
N ILE A 48 -2.04 11.79 7.33
CA ILE A 48 -0.61 11.98 7.14
C ILE A 48 -0.24 13.32 7.78
N GLY A 49 0.95 13.43 8.36
CA GLY A 49 1.35 14.63 9.07
C GLY A 49 2.59 14.44 9.92
N ASN A 50 3.23 15.58 10.26
CA ASN A 50 4.44 15.80 11.04
C ASN A 50 5.41 14.60 11.21
N PRO A 51 6.61 14.60 10.58
CA PRO A 51 7.64 13.64 10.86
C PRO A 51 8.07 13.79 12.31
N CYS A 52 8.04 12.68 13.04
CA CYS A 52 8.56 12.57 14.39
C CYS A 52 7.98 13.55 15.43
N TYR A 53 8.11 13.16 16.70
CA TYR A 53 8.17 14.12 17.79
C TYR A 53 9.52 14.88 17.74
N PHE A 54 9.79 15.65 16.69
CA PHE A 54 10.72 16.76 16.83
C PHE A 54 9.92 17.94 17.35
N ARG A 55 9.61 17.92 18.66
CA ARG A 55 9.11 19.14 19.31
C ARG A 55 10.11 20.25 18.97
N LYS A 56 9.63 21.46 18.69
CA LYS A 56 10.38 22.73 18.64
C LYS A 56 11.29 23.01 19.86
N THR A 57 11.42 22.06 20.79
CA THR A 57 12.22 22.08 22.00
C THR A 57 13.48 21.20 21.91
N HIS A 58 13.83 20.65 20.74
CA HIS A 58 15.13 20.01 20.51
C HIS A 58 15.99 20.87 19.59
N ASP A 59 16.86 21.67 20.23
CA ASP A 59 17.85 22.59 19.67
C ASP A 59 18.97 21.90 18.86
N SER A 60 18.69 20.83 18.11
CA SER A 60 19.72 20.28 17.21
C SER A 60 19.68 21.02 15.89
N THR A 61 20.81 21.64 15.54
CA THR A 61 21.04 22.29 14.24
C THR A 61 20.69 21.38 13.06
N ASP A 62 20.91 20.06 13.21
CA ASP A 62 20.57 19.05 12.20
C ASP A 62 19.06 18.95 11.92
N CYS A 63 18.22 19.13 12.94
CA CYS A 63 16.76 19.09 12.78
C CYS A 63 16.26 20.32 12.03
N ILE A 64 16.76 21.51 12.38
CA ILE A 64 16.43 22.77 11.69
C ILE A 64 16.88 22.69 10.23
N ASN A 65 18.12 22.24 9.99
CA ASN A 65 18.66 22.07 8.65
C ASN A 65 17.84 21.07 7.83
N TRP A 66 17.37 19.96 8.42
CA TRP A 66 16.54 19.01 7.69
C TRP A 66 15.19 19.61 7.31
N TYR A 67 14.54 20.35 8.22
CA TYR A 67 13.28 21.03 7.95
C TYR A 67 13.38 22.09 6.85
N GLU A 68 14.47 22.86 6.84
CA GLU A 68 14.74 23.86 5.80
C GLU A 68 15.01 23.24 4.44
N ASN A 69 15.64 22.06 4.40
CA ASN A 69 15.96 21.36 3.16
C ASN A 69 14.82 20.47 2.62
N ASN A 70 13.82 20.13 3.45
CA ASN A 70 12.74 19.20 3.09
C ASN A 70 11.35 19.71 3.53
N PRO A 71 10.94 20.94 3.15
CA PRO A 71 9.69 21.55 3.63
C PRO A 71 8.44 20.74 3.26
N ASP A 72 8.44 20.07 2.10
CA ASP A 72 7.28 19.31 1.61
C ASP A 72 7.16 17.90 2.21
N GLN A 73 8.23 17.40 2.85
CA GLN A 73 8.24 16.10 3.55
C GLN A 73 7.83 16.23 5.03
N GLN A 74 7.57 17.47 5.49
CA GLN A 74 7.07 17.75 6.84
C GLN A 74 5.70 17.13 7.12
N ASP A 75 5.01 16.63 6.10
CA ASP A 75 3.75 15.96 6.29
C ASP A 75 3.81 14.45 5.99
N GLY A 76 5.02 13.89 5.79
CA GLY A 76 5.22 12.47 5.49
C GLY A 76 4.83 12.05 4.08
N LEU A 77 4.44 13.01 3.23
CA LEU A 77 4.26 12.81 1.79
C LEU A 77 5.63 12.54 1.13
N PRO A 78 5.66 11.78 0.03
CA PRO A 78 6.90 11.52 -0.70
C PRO A 78 7.41 12.81 -1.37
N PHE A 79 8.73 12.93 -1.48
CA PHE A 79 9.39 14.07 -2.14
C PHE A 79 9.02 14.27 -3.61
N ASP A 80 8.82 13.18 -4.35
CA ASP A 80 8.48 13.19 -5.78
C ASP A 80 7.19 12.42 -6.00
N ASP A 81 6.23 13.00 -6.72
CA ASP A 81 4.96 12.34 -7.08
C ASP A 81 5.18 11.02 -7.83
N LYS A 82 6.34 10.81 -8.49
CA LYS A 82 6.71 9.52 -9.10
C LYS A 82 6.85 8.38 -8.08
N MET A 83 6.95 8.69 -6.80
CA MET A 83 6.94 7.72 -5.72
C MET A 83 5.52 7.28 -5.36
N ILE A 84 4.50 8.08 -5.70
CA ILE A 84 3.10 7.68 -5.65
C ILE A 84 2.84 6.78 -6.87
N LYS A 85 2.66 5.49 -6.60
CA LYS A 85 2.39 4.51 -7.63
C LYS A 85 0.92 4.52 -7.98
N SER A 86 0.62 4.43 -9.27
CA SER A 86 -0.73 4.34 -9.80
C SER A 86 -0.90 3.08 -10.64
N VAL A 87 -2.06 2.44 -10.50
CA VAL A 87 -2.45 1.26 -11.29
C VAL A 87 -3.88 1.45 -11.76
N CYS A 88 -4.10 1.20 -13.05
CA CYS A 88 -5.40 1.30 -13.71
C CYS A 88 -5.97 -0.11 -13.90
N HIS A 89 -7.13 -0.37 -13.30
CA HIS A 89 -7.81 -1.67 -13.39
C HIS A 89 -9.30 -1.51 -13.06
N ASP A 90 -10.13 -2.47 -13.43
CA ASP A 90 -11.53 -2.55 -12.99
C ASP A 90 -11.56 -3.34 -11.68
N PHE A 91 -11.55 -2.66 -10.52
CA PHE A 91 -11.40 -3.32 -9.22
C PHE A 91 -12.73 -3.85 -8.66
N ASN A 92 -13.85 -3.46 -9.27
CA ASN A 92 -15.21 -3.82 -8.83
C ASN A 92 -16.01 -4.58 -9.90
N ASN A 93 -15.40 -4.90 -11.04
CA ASN A 93 -15.99 -5.60 -12.18
C ASN A 93 -17.22 -4.90 -12.79
N ASP A 94 -17.24 -3.56 -12.75
CA ASP A 94 -18.30 -2.73 -13.36
C ASP A 94 -18.02 -2.34 -14.83
N LYS A 95 -16.90 -2.85 -15.37
CA LYS A 95 -16.35 -2.62 -16.73
C LYS A 95 -15.85 -1.20 -16.95
N LYS A 96 -15.52 -0.46 -15.89
CA LYS A 96 -14.92 0.87 -15.96
C LYS A 96 -13.54 0.86 -15.34
N GLU A 97 -12.73 1.83 -15.75
CA GLU A 97 -11.37 1.99 -15.25
C GLU A 97 -11.41 2.71 -13.89
N ASP A 98 -10.83 2.07 -12.88
CA ASP A 98 -10.59 2.59 -11.55
C ASP A 98 -9.08 2.76 -11.31
N PHE A 99 -8.70 3.48 -10.26
CA PHE A 99 -7.30 3.73 -9.91
C PHE A 99 -6.96 3.22 -8.53
N LEU A 100 -5.90 2.42 -8.43
CA LEU A 100 -5.21 2.18 -7.17
C LEU A 100 -4.05 3.18 -7.07
N LEU A 101 -4.05 3.99 -6.03
CA LEU A 101 -2.93 4.87 -5.67
C LEU A 101 -2.29 4.38 -4.38
N TYR A 102 -0.96 4.30 -4.32
CA TYR A 102 -0.25 3.92 -3.08
C TYR A 102 1.16 4.49 -2.99
N PHE A 103 1.62 4.71 -1.77
CA PHE A 103 3.01 5.07 -1.44
C PHE A 103 3.34 4.68 0.01
N MET A 104 4.62 4.62 0.34
CA MET A 104 5.09 4.54 1.72
C MET A 104 5.44 5.94 2.22
N SER A 105 5.04 6.27 3.45
CA SER A 105 5.34 7.58 4.02
C SER A 105 6.84 7.78 4.22
N GLU A 106 7.31 9.00 4.01
CA GLU A 106 8.71 9.38 4.24
C GLU A 106 8.90 10.09 5.59
N ASN A 107 7.91 10.03 6.48
CA ASN A 107 8.03 10.61 7.82
C ASN A 107 9.15 9.92 8.62
N CYS A 108 9.95 10.70 9.35
CA CYS A 108 10.98 10.15 10.23
C CYS A 108 10.34 9.13 11.20
N THR A 109 10.82 7.88 11.16
CA THR A 109 10.45 6.83 12.09
C THR A 109 11.42 6.84 13.27
N GLY A 110 11.32 7.84 14.14
CA GLY A 110 12.05 7.89 15.42
C GLY A 110 11.60 6.83 16.44
N HIS A 111 10.95 5.77 15.98
CA HIS A 111 10.47 4.63 16.76
C HIS A 111 10.80 3.35 16.00
N ASN A 112 10.95 2.24 16.71
CA ASN A 112 10.97 0.91 16.10
C ASN A 112 9.62 0.66 15.41
N GLY A 113 9.54 1.00 14.13
CA GLY A 113 8.37 0.88 13.28
C GLY A 113 8.76 1.32 11.86
N GLY A 114 8.37 0.57 10.85
CA GLY A 114 8.63 0.97 9.46
C GLY A 114 7.77 2.16 9.05
N ALA A 115 8.00 2.64 7.82
CA ALA A 115 7.15 3.65 7.20
C ALA A 115 5.75 3.07 6.92
N LYS A 116 4.70 3.84 7.22
CA LYS A 116 3.31 3.42 6.99
C LYS A 116 3.02 3.47 5.49
N THR A 117 2.36 2.45 4.98
CA THR A 117 1.83 2.47 3.61
C THR A 117 0.48 3.14 3.58
N TYR A 118 0.31 4.09 2.67
CA TYR A 118 -0.97 4.72 2.33
C TYR A 118 -1.43 4.17 1.00
N ALA A 119 -2.70 3.77 0.91
CA ALA A 119 -3.29 3.27 -0.32
C ALA A 119 -4.78 3.60 -0.39
N THR A 120 -5.27 3.88 -1.59
CA THR A 120 -6.69 4.11 -1.87
C THR A 120 -7.05 3.54 -3.24
N ILE A 121 -8.29 3.08 -3.37
CA ILE A 121 -8.89 2.80 -4.69
C ILE A 121 -9.90 3.89 -5.00
N ILE A 122 -9.81 4.50 -6.16
CA ILE A 122 -10.73 5.52 -6.66
C ILE A 122 -11.51 4.89 -7.80
N TYR A 123 -12.78 4.63 -7.54
CA TYR A 123 -13.68 4.05 -8.52
C TYR A 123 -14.10 5.08 -9.56
N SER A 124 -14.43 4.62 -10.76
CA SER A 124 -14.92 5.43 -11.88
C SER A 124 -16.13 6.33 -11.57
N ASN A 125 -16.88 6.02 -10.51
CA ASN A 125 -18.02 6.79 -10.01
C ASN A 125 -17.64 7.85 -8.95
N ASN A 126 -16.34 8.12 -8.76
CA ASN A 126 -15.76 9.03 -7.77
C ASN A 126 -15.93 8.61 -6.30
N ILE A 127 -16.32 7.36 -6.03
CA ILE A 127 -16.25 6.79 -4.68
C ILE A 127 -14.80 6.33 -4.44
N SER A 128 -14.27 6.59 -3.25
CA SER A 128 -12.95 6.10 -2.85
C SER A 128 -13.04 5.05 -1.73
N ASN A 129 -12.19 4.03 -1.79
CA ASN A 129 -11.91 3.11 -0.70
C ASN A 129 -10.64 3.55 0.02
N SER A 130 -10.79 4.45 0.99
CA SER A 130 -9.68 4.92 1.83
C SER A 130 -9.25 3.93 2.92
N ASP A 131 -10.03 2.86 3.14
CA ASP A 131 -9.79 1.85 4.18
C ASP A 131 -9.00 0.63 3.67
N LEU A 132 -8.51 0.67 2.43
CA LEU A 132 -7.86 -0.47 1.76
C LEU A 132 -6.77 -1.13 2.63
N MET A 133 -5.87 -0.36 3.25
CA MET A 133 -4.81 -0.92 4.09
C MET A 133 -5.37 -1.63 5.33
N ASN A 134 -6.44 -1.11 5.92
CA ASN A 134 -7.12 -1.75 7.04
C ASN A 134 -7.78 -3.07 6.61
N GLU A 135 -8.36 -3.12 5.40
CA GLU A 135 -8.92 -4.35 4.82
C GLU A 135 -7.83 -5.41 4.61
N ILE A 136 -6.69 -5.03 4.03
CA ILE A 136 -5.52 -5.90 3.82
C ILE A 136 -5.02 -6.45 5.16
N ILE A 137 -4.80 -5.60 6.16
CA ILE A 137 -4.29 -6.02 7.49
C ILE A 137 -5.25 -7.00 8.16
N ARG A 138 -6.56 -6.74 8.13
CA ARG A 138 -7.56 -7.66 8.69
C ARG A 138 -7.56 -9.00 7.95
N ALA A 139 -7.39 -8.98 6.64
CA ALA A 139 -7.33 -10.19 5.83
C ALA A 139 -6.06 -11.02 6.12
N ILE A 140 -4.88 -10.37 6.27
CA ILE A 140 -3.64 -11.03 6.72
C ILE A 140 -3.86 -11.71 8.07
N LEU A 141 -4.43 -10.99 9.05
CA LEU A 141 -4.72 -11.54 10.38
C LEU A 141 -5.70 -12.72 10.34
N SER A 142 -6.69 -12.65 9.45
CA SER A 142 -7.66 -13.74 9.25
C SER A 142 -6.99 -14.99 8.69
N GLU A 143 -6.18 -14.85 7.64
CA GLU A 143 -5.46 -15.97 7.03
C GLU A 143 -4.43 -16.57 7.98
N TYR A 144 -3.67 -15.75 8.71
CA TYR A 144 -2.73 -16.26 9.71
C TYR A 144 -3.44 -17.10 10.80
N LYS A 145 -4.60 -16.64 11.27
CA LYS A 145 -5.42 -17.41 12.23
C LYS A 145 -5.91 -18.73 11.63
N GLN A 146 -6.21 -18.80 10.34
CA GLN A 146 -6.55 -20.05 9.67
C GLN A 146 -5.34 -20.99 9.60
N MET A 147 -4.15 -20.48 9.25
CA MET A 147 -2.91 -21.26 9.24
C MET A 147 -2.62 -21.87 10.62
N MET A 148 -2.76 -21.11 11.71
CA MET A 148 -2.56 -21.62 13.09
C MET A 148 -3.52 -22.76 13.48
N ARG A 149 -4.70 -22.86 12.85
CA ARG A 149 -5.61 -23.98 13.10
C ARG A 149 -5.03 -25.29 12.58
N VAL A 150 -4.26 -25.23 11.49
CA VAL A 150 -3.66 -26.36 10.78
C VAL A 150 -2.24 -26.65 11.28
N ASP A 151 -1.37 -25.63 11.35
CA ASP A 151 0.01 -25.74 11.80
C ASP A 151 0.15 -25.30 13.27
N LYS A 152 0.41 -26.28 14.15
CA LYS A 152 0.58 -26.07 15.60
C LYS A 152 1.93 -25.48 15.98
N ASN A 153 2.87 -25.35 15.05
CA ASN A 153 4.17 -24.71 15.30
C ASN A 153 4.10 -23.18 15.18
N LEU A 154 3.02 -22.66 14.61
CA LEU A 154 2.78 -21.22 14.55
C LEU A 154 2.36 -20.68 15.92
N LYS A 155 2.99 -19.57 16.31
CA LYS A 155 2.75 -18.92 17.61
C LYS A 155 1.69 -17.84 17.50
N GLU A 156 1.07 -17.50 18.63
CA GLU A 156 0.20 -16.34 18.70
C GLU A 156 0.96 -15.05 18.41
N ILE A 157 0.35 -14.19 17.59
CA ILE A 157 0.90 -12.90 17.17
C ILE A 157 0.19 -11.74 17.87
N THR A 158 0.88 -10.61 17.94
CA THR A 158 0.29 -9.29 18.17
C THR A 158 0.10 -8.58 16.82
N ASP A 159 -0.89 -7.69 16.77
CA ASP A 159 -1.11 -6.74 15.68
C ASP A 159 -0.27 -5.47 15.84
N ALA A 160 0.46 -5.33 16.95
CA ALA A 160 1.43 -4.27 17.12
C ALA A 160 2.39 -4.29 15.92
N TYR A 161 2.58 -3.11 15.31
CA TYR A 161 3.45 -2.87 14.15
C TYR A 161 2.94 -3.37 12.79
N LEU A 162 1.79 -4.03 12.66
CA LEU A 162 1.28 -4.44 11.34
C LEU A 162 1.03 -3.24 10.42
N GLU A 163 0.49 -2.14 10.95
CA GLU A 163 0.28 -0.91 10.18
C GLU A 163 1.58 -0.31 9.63
N SER A 164 2.70 -0.48 10.34
CA SER A 164 4.00 0.10 9.99
C SER A 164 4.94 -0.89 9.29
N THR A 165 4.50 -2.14 9.07
CA THR A 165 5.32 -3.17 8.44
C THR A 165 4.64 -3.84 7.24
N THR A 166 3.39 -3.49 6.95
CA THR A 166 2.67 -3.94 5.76
C THR A 166 2.93 -2.97 4.61
N THR A 167 3.50 -3.48 3.52
CA THR A 167 3.81 -2.71 2.30
C THR A 167 2.93 -3.13 1.13
N ILE A 168 2.85 -2.28 0.11
CA ILE A 168 2.40 -2.67 -1.23
C ILE A 168 3.61 -2.55 -2.16
N ASP A 169 3.94 -3.64 -2.83
CA ASP A 169 5.11 -3.72 -3.72
C ASP A 169 4.69 -3.60 -5.18
N ALA A 170 3.53 -4.16 -5.55
CA ALA A 170 3.04 -4.17 -6.93
C ALA A 170 1.55 -4.53 -7.03
N TYR A 171 1.02 -4.42 -8.25
CA TYR A 171 -0.24 -5.06 -8.64
C TYR A 171 0.00 -6.04 -9.80
N LYS A 172 -0.48 -7.28 -9.66
CA LYS A 172 -0.45 -8.31 -10.72
C LYS A 172 -1.63 -9.26 -10.54
N ASN A 173 -2.79 -8.87 -11.06
CA ASN A 173 -4.07 -9.57 -10.83
C ASN A 173 -4.32 -9.77 -9.33
N GLY A 174 -4.15 -8.69 -8.56
CA GLY A 174 -4.13 -8.70 -7.09
C GLY A 174 -3.06 -7.74 -6.57
N ILE A 175 -3.33 -7.13 -5.42
CA ILE A 175 -2.38 -6.27 -4.70
C ILE A 175 -1.36 -7.18 -4.01
N ILE A 176 -0.09 -7.01 -4.35
CA ILE A 176 1.03 -7.79 -3.82
C ILE A 176 1.84 -6.92 -2.87
N GLY A 177 2.23 -7.48 -1.74
CA GLY A 177 3.11 -6.79 -0.82
C GLY A 177 3.70 -7.70 0.25
N GLN A 178 4.35 -7.08 1.21
CA GLN A 178 5.02 -7.77 2.32
C GLN A 178 4.41 -7.36 3.65
N PHE A 179 4.58 -8.20 4.65
CA PHE A 179 4.22 -7.90 6.04
C PHE A 179 5.17 -8.56 7.01
N ARG A 180 5.16 -8.09 8.26
CA ARG A 180 5.92 -8.67 9.36
C ARG A 180 5.00 -8.95 10.52
N LEU A 181 5.17 -10.11 11.14
CA LEU A 181 4.40 -10.51 12.33
C LEU A 181 5.33 -10.67 13.52
N TYR A 182 4.82 -10.24 14.66
CA TYR A 182 5.50 -10.30 15.94
C TYR A 182 4.73 -11.23 16.85
N THR A 183 5.43 -12.16 17.49
CA THR A 183 4.79 -13.03 18.48
C THR A 183 4.49 -12.24 19.75
N LYS A 184 3.44 -12.64 20.48
CA LYS A 184 3.11 -12.01 21.76
C LYS A 184 4.22 -12.16 22.82
N GLU A 185 5.08 -13.17 22.67
CA GLU A 185 6.15 -13.50 23.61
C GLU A 185 7.36 -12.55 23.49
N ASP A 186 7.65 -12.03 22.30
CA ASP A 186 8.74 -11.08 22.05
C ASP A 186 8.37 -10.10 20.92
N PRO A 187 7.52 -9.10 21.21
CA PRO A 187 7.10 -8.14 20.21
C PRO A 187 8.12 -7.02 19.96
N HIS A 188 9.22 -6.96 20.70
CA HIS A 188 10.04 -5.75 20.79
C HIS A 188 11.39 -5.82 20.06
N CYS A 189 11.98 -7.00 19.88
CA CYS A 189 13.32 -7.11 19.30
C CYS A 189 13.31 -7.26 17.77
N CYS A 190 12.55 -8.23 17.25
CA CYS A 190 12.58 -8.62 15.84
C CYS A 190 11.24 -9.21 15.38
N PRO A 191 10.88 -9.09 14.09
CA PRO A 191 9.73 -9.81 13.56
C PRO A 191 9.99 -11.31 13.64
N SER A 192 9.05 -12.06 14.21
CA SER A 192 9.12 -13.52 14.32
C SER A 192 8.81 -14.20 12.99
N TYR A 193 7.99 -13.56 12.16
CA TYR A 193 7.69 -13.99 10.80
C TYR A 193 7.76 -12.83 9.84
N THR A 194 8.19 -13.12 8.62
CA THR A 194 8.03 -12.25 7.46
C THR A 194 7.14 -12.97 6.47
N GLY A 195 6.29 -12.23 5.76
CA GLY A 195 5.43 -12.84 4.76
C GLY A 195 5.20 -11.97 3.55
N ASN A 196 4.82 -12.63 2.46
CA ASN A 196 4.29 -12.03 1.26
C ASN A 196 2.78 -12.24 1.23
N TYR A 197 2.04 -11.31 0.65
CA TYR A 197 0.61 -11.46 0.45
C TYR A 197 0.18 -11.13 -0.97
N THR A 198 -0.96 -11.70 -1.36
CA THR A 198 -1.73 -11.28 -2.55
C THR A 198 -3.18 -11.06 -2.12
N TYR A 199 -3.67 -9.84 -2.27
CA TYR A 199 -5.03 -9.44 -1.94
C TYR A 199 -5.85 -9.17 -3.19
N GLN A 200 -6.99 -9.84 -3.31
CA GLN A 200 -7.95 -9.65 -4.39
C GLN A 200 -9.03 -8.68 -3.96
N VAL A 201 -9.11 -7.53 -4.62
CA VAL A 201 -10.08 -6.48 -4.26
C VAL A 201 -11.52 -6.94 -4.53
N GLU A 202 -11.76 -7.54 -5.70
CA GLU A 202 -13.10 -7.91 -6.19
C GLU A 202 -13.89 -8.80 -5.21
N ASN A 203 -13.22 -9.80 -4.65
CA ASN A 203 -13.84 -10.79 -3.76
C ASN A 203 -13.30 -10.75 -2.34
N LYS A 204 -12.44 -9.76 -2.03
CA LYS A 204 -11.77 -9.59 -0.73
C LYS A 204 -11.02 -10.83 -0.24
N SER A 205 -10.54 -11.68 -1.15
CA SER A 205 -9.77 -12.87 -0.81
C SER A 205 -8.30 -12.53 -0.59
N MET A 206 -7.64 -13.33 0.26
CA MET A 206 -6.26 -13.13 0.67
C MET A 206 -5.51 -14.45 0.58
N MET A 207 -4.30 -14.38 0.04
CA MET A 207 -3.31 -15.44 0.14
C MET A 207 -2.08 -14.88 0.84
N ILE A 208 -1.55 -15.62 1.83
CA ILE A 208 -0.30 -15.27 2.49
C ILE A 208 0.68 -16.43 2.44
N GLU A 209 1.96 -16.09 2.33
CA GLU A 209 3.08 -17.02 2.48
C GLU A 209 3.98 -16.48 3.59
N ILE A 210 4.25 -17.26 4.64
CA ILE A 210 5.06 -16.82 5.77
C ILE A 210 6.33 -17.66 5.88
N SER A 211 7.42 -17.00 6.27
CA SER A 211 8.69 -17.61 6.62
C SER A 211 9.04 -17.22 8.05
N LYS A 212 9.47 -18.20 8.84
CA LYS A 212 10.00 -17.96 10.19
C LYS A 212 11.38 -17.34 10.06
N LYS A 213 11.66 -16.31 10.87
CA LYS A 213 12.95 -15.65 10.91
C LYS A 213 13.89 -16.29 11.94
#